data_AF-A0A2G4FXK0-F1
#
_entry.id   AF-A0A2G4FXK0-F1
#
_cell.length_a   1.000
_cell.length_b   1.000
_cell.length_c   1.000
_cell.angle_alpha   90.00
_cell.angle_beta   90.00
_cell.angle_gamma   90.00
#
_symmetry.space_group_name_H-M   'P 1'
#
loop_
_entity.id
_entity.type
_entity.pdbx_description
1 polymer ?
#
loop_
_entity_poly.entity_id
_entity_poly.type
_entity_poly.pdbx_seq_one_letter_code
_entity_poly.pdbx_strand_id
1 'polypeptide(L)'
;MGFWADRKAKRASARATDDYNFAHAKWAGDVEIFNKIKTAFELAIKGEDAASNLAVQKTGEIVIWSGQGQYHEAGRAPGQYVGGSQGLSIPIVAGIRYRVGAMKGTFVPGDAIQVYKEVGNVVLSTDRIMFNGMYNTKEWAFAKWNGAATSDDESDYIFHVSNRQKTSGILFHASIGREFNRFLAQAINAAENGIESVLPVVKEHMAALKKDEPKMPVRT
;
A
#
# COMPACT_ATOMS: atom_id res chain seq x y z
N MET A 1 3.41 49.65 7.90
CA MET A 1 4.03 48.33 7.58
C MET A 1 4.85 48.49 6.30
N GLY A 2 6.02 47.86 6.21
CA GLY A 2 6.97 48.07 5.10
C GLY A 2 6.82 47.01 4.00
N PHE A 3 7.08 47.41 2.74
CA PHE A 3 6.99 46.59 1.52
C PHE A 3 7.59 45.17 1.64
N TRP A 4 8.69 45.01 2.36
CA TRP A 4 9.34 43.71 2.56
C TRP A 4 8.59 42.77 3.52
N ALA A 5 7.91 43.34 4.53
CA ALA A 5 7.06 42.57 5.44
C ALA A 5 5.82 42.05 4.69
N ASP A 6 5.20 42.89 3.87
CA ASP A 6 4.02 42.53 3.07
C ASP A 6 4.34 41.44 2.03
N ARG A 7 5.52 41.50 1.39
CA ARG A 7 5.99 40.44 0.48
C ARG A 7 6.26 39.12 1.19
N LYS A 8 6.80 39.15 2.41
CA LYS A 8 7.03 37.93 3.22
C LYS A 8 5.70 37.30 3.65
N ALA A 9 4.75 38.11 4.10
CA ALA A 9 3.41 37.66 4.46
C ALA A 9 2.68 37.03 3.26
N LYS A 10 2.73 37.67 2.08
CA LYS A 10 2.14 37.13 0.84
C LYS A 10 2.78 35.81 0.39
N ARG A 11 4.09 35.64 0.57
CA ARG A 11 4.78 34.36 0.28
C ARG A 11 4.41 33.26 1.27
N ALA A 12 4.26 33.61 2.55
CA ALA A 12 3.86 32.66 3.58
C ALA A 12 2.42 32.16 3.36
N SER A 13 1.48 33.04 3.01
CA SER A 13 0.11 32.64 2.69
C SER A 13 0.00 31.81 1.41
N ALA A 14 0.81 32.11 0.39
CA ALA A 14 0.91 31.28 -0.81
C ALA A 14 1.41 29.86 -0.48
N ARG A 15 2.51 29.74 0.26
CA ARG A 15 3.04 28.43 0.71
C ARG A 15 2.03 27.65 1.55
N ALA A 16 1.36 28.29 2.50
CA ALA A 16 0.33 27.63 3.30
C ALA A 16 -0.85 27.13 2.45
N THR A 17 -1.17 27.84 1.36
CA THR A 17 -2.20 27.41 0.39
C THR A 17 -1.72 26.21 -0.42
N ASP A 18 -0.46 26.21 -0.88
CA ASP A 18 0.13 25.09 -1.62
C ASP A 18 0.23 23.83 -0.74
N ASP A 19 0.69 23.98 0.51
CA ASP A 19 0.77 22.89 1.49
C ASP A 19 -0.62 22.33 1.80
N TYR A 20 -1.62 23.19 1.97
CA TYR A 20 -3.02 22.80 2.13
C TYR A 20 -3.52 22.02 0.90
N ASN A 21 -3.31 22.53 -0.31
CA ASN A 21 -3.76 21.88 -1.54
C ASN A 21 -3.13 20.49 -1.70
N PHE A 22 -1.83 20.37 -1.40
CA PHE A 22 -1.13 19.09 -1.42
C PHE A 22 -1.70 18.11 -0.38
N ALA A 23 -1.87 18.56 0.87
CA ALA A 23 -2.44 17.73 1.93
C ALA A 23 -3.89 17.32 1.61
N HIS A 24 -4.70 18.23 1.07
CA HIS A 24 -6.08 17.97 0.71
C HIS A 24 -6.18 17.00 -0.47
N ALA A 25 -5.33 17.13 -1.49
CA ALA A 25 -5.24 16.16 -2.59
C ALA A 25 -4.84 14.77 -2.07
N LYS A 26 -3.88 14.71 -1.14
CA LYS A 26 -3.44 13.48 -0.49
C LYS A 26 -4.57 12.80 0.29
N TRP A 27 -5.36 13.59 1.01
CA TRP A 27 -6.53 13.15 1.77
C TRP A 27 -7.67 12.67 0.86
N ALA A 28 -8.00 13.44 -0.18
CA ALA A 28 -9.05 13.10 -1.15
C ALA A 28 -8.74 11.76 -1.85
N GLY A 29 -7.47 11.54 -2.22
CA GLY A 29 -7.04 10.26 -2.78
C GLY A 29 -7.20 9.08 -1.81
N ASP A 30 -6.91 9.24 -0.52
CA ASP A 30 -7.16 8.19 0.47
C ASP A 30 -8.66 7.91 0.62
N VAL A 31 -9.51 8.95 0.65
CA VAL A 31 -10.97 8.79 0.70
C VAL A 31 -11.48 7.99 -0.50
N GLU A 32 -11.00 8.30 -1.71
CA GLU A 32 -11.33 7.53 -2.91
C GLU A 32 -10.89 6.06 -2.80
N ILE A 33 -9.67 5.80 -2.34
CA ILE A 33 -9.15 4.43 -2.15
C ILE A 33 -10.02 3.66 -1.15
N PHE A 34 -10.37 4.24 0.00
CA PHE A 34 -11.20 3.54 0.99
C PHE A 34 -12.63 3.31 0.49
N ASN A 35 -13.17 4.19 -0.34
CA ASN A 35 -14.45 3.93 -1.01
C ASN A 35 -14.35 2.75 -1.98
N LYS A 36 -13.28 2.65 -2.78
CA LYS A 36 -13.03 1.49 -3.66
C LYS A 36 -12.92 0.18 -2.86
N ILE A 37 -12.17 0.21 -1.76
CA ILE A 37 -12.03 -0.94 -0.86
C ILE A 37 -13.40 -1.34 -0.30
N LYS A 38 -14.18 -0.39 0.19
CA LYS A 38 -15.53 -0.65 0.69
C LYS A 38 -16.37 -1.37 -0.37
N THR A 39 -16.42 -0.84 -1.60
CA THR A 39 -17.18 -1.45 -2.69
C THR A 39 -16.67 -2.84 -3.03
N ALA A 40 -15.34 -3.03 -3.03
CA ALA A 40 -14.74 -4.32 -3.33
C ALA A 40 -15.09 -5.39 -2.29
N PHE A 41 -15.06 -5.03 -1.01
CA PHE A 41 -15.42 -5.97 0.06
C PHE A 41 -16.93 -6.18 0.18
N GLU A 42 -17.77 -5.22 -0.21
CA GLU A 42 -19.22 -5.44 -0.35
C GLU A 42 -19.56 -6.47 -1.43
N LEU A 43 -18.79 -6.50 -2.53
CA LEU A 43 -18.89 -7.56 -3.56
C LEU A 43 -18.32 -8.87 -3.04
N ALA A 44 -17.17 -8.84 -2.38
CA ALA A 44 -16.54 -10.07 -1.87
C ALA A 44 -17.38 -10.81 -0.84
N ILE A 45 -18.11 -10.10 0.02
CA ILE A 45 -19.06 -10.72 0.97
C ILE A 45 -20.20 -11.46 0.22
N LYS A 46 -20.58 -10.99 -0.97
CA LYS A 46 -21.56 -11.68 -1.83
C LYS A 46 -20.95 -12.83 -2.63
N GLY A 47 -19.64 -13.06 -2.52
CA GLY A 47 -18.92 -14.03 -3.33
C GLY A 47 -18.65 -13.56 -4.76
N GLU A 48 -18.66 -12.25 -5.01
CA GLU A 48 -18.41 -11.66 -6.33
C GLU A 48 -17.04 -10.98 -6.39
N ASP A 49 -16.35 -11.13 -7.51
CA ASP A 49 -15.10 -10.42 -7.78
C ASP A 49 -15.32 -8.91 -7.93
N ALA A 50 -14.43 -8.14 -7.29
CA ALA A 50 -14.40 -6.70 -7.42
C ALA A 50 -13.51 -6.20 -8.56
N ALA A 51 -12.64 -7.06 -9.08
CA ALA A 51 -11.76 -6.72 -10.19
C ALA A 51 -11.71 -7.84 -11.23
N SER A 52 -11.79 -7.44 -12.49
CA SER A 52 -11.59 -8.36 -13.61
C SER A 52 -10.19 -8.95 -13.55
N ASN A 53 -10.10 -10.27 -13.72
CA ASN A 53 -8.86 -11.01 -13.69
C ASN A 53 -8.93 -12.22 -14.63
N LEU A 54 -7.76 -12.69 -15.03
CA LEU A 54 -7.61 -13.90 -15.84
C LEU A 54 -7.05 -15.06 -15.00
N ALA A 55 -7.02 -14.90 -13.68
CA ALA A 55 -6.42 -15.87 -12.78
C ALA A 55 -7.43 -16.97 -12.42
N VAL A 56 -6.96 -18.21 -12.34
CA VAL A 56 -7.79 -19.30 -11.82
C VAL A 56 -7.88 -19.16 -10.30
N GLN A 57 -9.07 -18.91 -9.81
CA GLN A 57 -9.40 -18.82 -8.39
C GLN A 57 -9.59 -20.20 -7.77
N LYS A 58 -9.17 -20.34 -6.51
CA LYS A 58 -9.53 -21.48 -5.68
C LYS A 58 -10.97 -21.33 -5.20
N THR A 59 -11.57 -22.42 -4.74
CA THR A 59 -12.94 -22.39 -4.21
C THR A 59 -13.06 -21.40 -3.05
N GLY A 60 -13.95 -20.40 -3.20
CA GLY A 60 -14.17 -19.36 -2.21
C GLY A 60 -13.17 -18.20 -2.23
N GLU A 61 -12.16 -18.24 -3.12
CA GLU A 61 -11.21 -17.14 -3.30
C GLU A 61 -11.85 -16.02 -4.12
N ILE A 62 -11.86 -14.80 -3.58
CA ILE A 62 -12.42 -13.63 -4.28
C ILE A 62 -11.33 -12.63 -4.62
N VAL A 63 -11.33 -12.14 -5.86
CA VAL A 63 -10.39 -11.10 -6.31
C VAL A 63 -10.93 -9.72 -5.96
N ILE A 64 -10.15 -8.97 -5.20
CA ILE A 64 -10.53 -7.65 -4.67
C ILE A 64 -9.82 -6.49 -5.36
N TRP A 65 -8.70 -6.74 -6.03
CA TRP A 65 -7.92 -5.72 -6.72
C TRP A 65 -7.05 -6.31 -7.84
N SER A 66 -6.84 -5.52 -8.89
CA SER A 66 -5.86 -5.83 -9.94
C SER A 66 -5.16 -4.58 -10.45
N GLY A 67 -3.93 -4.74 -10.95
CA GLY A 67 -3.11 -3.65 -11.44
C GLY A 67 -1.85 -4.12 -12.17
N GLN A 68 -1.02 -3.19 -12.64
CA GLN A 68 0.25 -3.52 -13.28
C GLN A 68 1.41 -3.24 -12.32
N GLY A 69 2.39 -4.14 -12.28
CA GLY A 69 3.59 -3.98 -11.47
C GLY A 69 4.79 -4.69 -12.11
N GLN A 70 5.99 -4.38 -11.63
CA GLN A 70 7.22 -4.99 -12.08
C GLN A 70 7.72 -6.00 -11.05
N TYR A 71 7.83 -7.26 -11.43
CA TYR A 71 8.33 -8.31 -10.55
C TYR A 71 9.83 -8.17 -10.31
N HIS A 72 10.23 -8.37 -9.06
CA HIS A 72 11.63 -8.46 -8.69
C HIS A 72 11.93 -9.55 -7.67
N GLU A 73 13.17 -10.05 -7.68
CA GLU A 73 13.65 -11.09 -6.77
C GLU A 73 15.06 -10.78 -6.25
N ALA A 74 15.39 -11.21 -5.03
CA ALA A 74 16.74 -11.07 -4.51
C ALA A 74 17.78 -11.87 -5.36
N GLY A 75 18.65 -11.15 -6.06
CA GLY A 75 19.89 -11.58 -6.74
C GLY A 75 21.15 -11.18 -5.95
N ARG A 76 22.36 -11.32 -6.53
CA ARG A 76 23.68 -11.04 -5.87
C ARG A 76 24.64 -10.26 -6.78
N ALA A 77 25.27 -9.17 -6.28
CA ALA A 77 26.54 -8.49 -6.67
C ALA A 77 26.67 -7.06 -6.00
N PRO A 78 27.87 -6.43 -5.82
CA PRO A 78 28.22 -5.50 -4.71
C PRO A 78 27.58 -4.09 -4.80
N GLY A 79 27.35 -3.40 -3.67
CA GLY A 79 26.23 -2.45 -3.52
C GLY A 79 26.37 -1.37 -2.45
N GLN A 80 25.25 -0.96 -1.82
CA GLN A 80 25.12 0.03 -0.73
C GLN A 80 23.64 0.23 -0.33
N TYR A 81 23.34 0.47 0.96
CA TYR A 81 22.03 1.00 1.40
C TYR A 81 22.22 2.24 2.30
N VAL A 82 21.61 3.36 1.92
CA VAL A 82 21.62 4.65 2.61
C VAL A 82 20.19 5.21 2.60
N GLY A 83 19.65 5.60 3.77
CA GLY A 83 18.39 6.34 3.90
C GLY A 83 17.35 5.62 4.75
N GLY A 84 16.74 6.34 5.70
CA GLY A 84 15.92 5.77 6.77
C GLY A 84 14.46 5.51 6.39
N SER A 85 13.98 4.31 6.71
CA SER A 85 12.59 3.90 6.49
C SER A 85 11.63 4.46 7.54
N GLN A 86 10.50 5.04 7.12
CA GLN A 86 9.35 5.32 7.99
C GLN A 86 8.28 4.26 7.76
N GLY A 87 7.98 3.43 8.77
CA GLY A 87 6.87 2.48 8.69
C GLY A 87 5.53 3.19 8.73
N LEU A 88 4.69 3.02 7.71
CA LEU A 88 3.30 3.48 7.76
C LEU A 88 2.49 2.52 8.64
N SER A 89 2.10 2.99 9.83
CA SER A 89 1.11 2.29 10.67
C SER A 89 -0.29 2.69 10.22
N ILE A 90 -1.06 1.74 9.68
CA ILE A 90 -2.49 1.93 9.45
C ILE A 90 -3.20 1.53 10.76
N PRO A 91 -3.84 2.47 11.50
CA PRO A 91 -4.46 2.17 12.78
C PRO A 91 -5.75 1.35 12.59
N ILE A 92 -5.68 0.02 12.69
CA ILE A 92 -6.86 -0.86 12.63
C ILE A 92 -7.45 -1.02 14.05
N VAL A 93 -8.27 -0.07 14.51
CA VAL A 93 -9.26 -0.18 15.63
C VAL A 93 -8.83 -0.85 16.96
N ALA A 94 -9.14 -0.22 18.09
CA ALA A 94 -9.13 -0.82 19.45
C ALA A 94 -7.82 -1.55 19.86
N GLY A 95 -6.68 -0.86 19.74
CA GLY A 95 -5.39 -1.35 20.28
C GLY A 95 -4.65 -2.33 19.38
N ILE A 96 -5.25 -2.78 18.28
CA ILE A 96 -4.56 -3.56 17.25
C ILE A 96 -3.91 -2.59 16.26
N ARG A 97 -2.58 -2.50 16.29
CA ARG A 97 -1.84 -1.75 15.27
C ARG A 97 -1.46 -2.74 14.19
N TYR A 98 -2.04 -2.64 13.00
CA TYR A 98 -1.53 -3.37 11.85
C TYR A 98 -0.22 -2.71 11.42
N ARG A 99 0.89 -3.30 11.89
CA ARG A 99 2.22 -2.98 11.43
C ARG A 99 2.48 -3.84 10.20
N VAL A 100 2.46 -3.25 9.02
CA VAL A 100 3.22 -3.82 7.92
C VAL A 100 4.68 -3.77 8.40
N GLY A 101 5.22 -4.93 8.76
CA GLY A 101 6.49 -5.04 9.46
C GLY A 101 7.63 -4.45 8.65
N ALA A 102 7.97 -3.19 8.89
CA ALA A 102 9.33 -2.72 8.73
C ALA A 102 10.20 -3.52 9.71
N MET A 103 10.87 -4.57 9.22
CA MET A 103 11.93 -5.20 9.99
C MET A 103 12.99 -4.14 10.28
N LYS A 104 13.22 -3.89 11.57
CA LYS A 104 14.37 -3.13 12.05
C LYS A 104 15.57 -4.09 12.02
N GLY A 105 16.41 -3.95 11.00
CA GLY A 105 17.66 -4.68 10.91
C GLY A 105 18.62 -3.95 9.98
N THR A 106 19.73 -3.47 10.51
CA THR A 106 20.85 -2.98 9.70
C THR A 106 21.46 -4.18 8.99
N PHE A 107 21.22 -4.32 7.68
CA PHE A 107 21.87 -5.37 6.88
C PHE A 107 23.29 -4.94 6.50
N VAL A 108 24.29 -5.63 7.03
CA VAL A 108 25.67 -5.64 6.51
C VAL A 108 26.16 -7.08 6.61
N PRO A 109 26.01 -7.91 5.55
CA PRO A 109 27.18 -8.28 4.76
C PRO A 109 26.90 -8.70 3.29
N GLY A 110 27.58 -8.09 2.31
CA GLY A 110 27.76 -8.56 0.92
C GLY A 110 26.49 -8.59 0.04
N ASP A 111 26.39 -7.72 -0.95
CA ASP A 111 25.11 -7.25 -1.51
C ASP A 111 24.21 -8.27 -2.24
N ALA A 112 22.95 -8.26 -1.81
CA ALA A 112 21.81 -8.79 -2.54
C ALA A 112 21.24 -7.70 -3.46
N ILE A 113 21.31 -7.88 -4.79
CA ILE A 113 20.68 -6.97 -5.76
C ILE A 113 19.24 -7.38 -5.95
N GLN A 114 18.29 -6.47 -5.81
CA GLN A 114 16.92 -6.72 -6.24
C GLN A 114 16.89 -6.72 -7.79
N VAL A 115 16.75 -7.90 -8.41
CA VAL A 115 16.75 -8.03 -9.87
C VAL A 115 15.34 -7.80 -10.37
N TYR A 116 15.08 -6.62 -10.92
CA TYR A 116 13.85 -6.30 -11.63
C TYR A 116 13.81 -7.08 -12.95
N LYS A 117 12.75 -7.86 -13.15
CA LYS A 117 12.65 -8.78 -14.28
C LYS A 117 11.71 -8.26 -15.34
N GLU A 118 10.42 -8.24 -15.07
CA GLU A 118 9.40 -7.93 -16.08
C GLU A 118 8.19 -7.23 -15.46
N VAL A 119 7.46 -6.52 -16.30
CA VAL A 119 6.15 -5.94 -15.97
C VAL A 119 5.07 -6.95 -16.30
N GLY A 120 4.09 -7.07 -15.41
CA GLY A 120 2.99 -8.02 -15.56
C GLY A 120 1.77 -7.61 -14.75
N ASN A 121 0.72 -8.41 -14.90
CA ASN A 121 -0.51 -8.22 -14.15
C ASN A 121 -0.35 -8.70 -12.71
N VAL A 122 -0.78 -7.87 -11.78
CA VAL A 122 -0.83 -8.19 -10.35
C VAL A 122 -2.28 -8.33 -9.97
N VAL A 123 -2.61 -9.44 -9.31
CA VAL A 123 -3.93 -9.74 -8.81
C VAL A 123 -3.84 -9.96 -7.31
N LEU A 124 -4.70 -9.29 -6.56
CA LEU A 124 -4.82 -9.43 -5.12
C LEU A 124 -6.20 -10.01 -4.83
N SER A 125 -6.21 -11.17 -4.18
CA SER A 125 -7.41 -11.83 -3.70
C SER A 125 -7.49 -11.78 -2.17
N THR A 126 -8.56 -12.34 -1.62
CA THR A 126 -8.72 -12.58 -0.18
C THR A 126 -7.67 -13.52 0.41
N ASP A 127 -6.99 -14.30 -0.43
CA ASP A 127 -6.16 -15.42 0.01
C ASP A 127 -4.68 -15.24 -0.36
N ARG A 128 -4.38 -14.47 -1.40
CA ARG A 128 -3.04 -14.37 -1.96
C ARG A 128 -2.83 -13.15 -2.86
N ILE A 129 -1.55 -12.83 -3.05
CA ILE A 129 -1.09 -11.98 -4.14
C ILE A 129 -0.60 -12.89 -5.27
N MET A 130 -0.94 -12.54 -6.51
CA MET A 130 -0.46 -13.22 -7.71
C MET A 130 0.18 -12.20 -8.66
N PHE A 131 1.31 -12.57 -9.24
CA PHE A 131 1.96 -11.88 -10.34
C PHE A 131 1.96 -12.79 -11.56
N ASN A 132 1.42 -12.28 -12.67
CA ASN A 132 1.32 -12.95 -13.96
C ASN A 132 2.05 -12.10 -15.02
N GLY A 133 3.32 -12.41 -15.24
CA GLY A 133 4.12 -11.88 -16.34
C GLY A 133 4.20 -12.85 -17.51
N MET A 134 4.89 -12.44 -18.59
CA MET A 134 5.07 -13.27 -19.78
C MET A 134 6.04 -14.43 -19.51
N TYR A 135 7.03 -14.22 -18.65
CA TYR A 135 8.10 -15.19 -18.36
C TYR A 135 8.10 -15.70 -16.91
N ASN A 136 7.55 -14.95 -15.97
CA ASN A 136 7.51 -15.27 -14.54
C ASN A 136 6.07 -15.22 -14.04
N THR A 137 5.74 -16.25 -13.26
CA THR A 137 4.53 -16.28 -12.44
C THR A 137 4.95 -16.46 -10.98
N LYS A 138 4.33 -15.70 -10.08
CA LYS A 138 4.60 -15.79 -8.63
C LYS A 138 3.32 -15.65 -7.84
N GLU A 139 3.23 -16.46 -6.80
CA GLU A 139 2.14 -16.42 -5.82
C GLU A 139 2.70 -16.16 -4.42
N TRP A 140 2.06 -15.31 -3.62
CA TRP A 140 2.34 -15.14 -2.20
C TRP A 140 1.04 -15.38 -1.43
N ALA A 141 0.91 -16.57 -0.86
CA ALA A 141 -0.27 -16.96 -0.10
C ALA A 141 -0.25 -16.38 1.32
N PHE A 142 -1.39 -15.86 1.77
CA PHE A 142 -1.52 -15.29 3.11
C PHE A 142 -1.37 -16.33 4.23
N ALA A 143 -1.78 -17.57 3.97
CA ALA A 143 -1.54 -18.70 4.88
C ALA A 143 -0.05 -19.01 5.13
N LYS A 144 0.87 -18.43 4.34
CA LYS A 144 2.33 -18.54 4.51
C LYS A 144 2.98 -17.19 4.77
N TRP A 145 2.21 -16.14 5.01
CA TRP A 145 2.70 -14.78 5.16
C TRP A 145 3.51 -14.61 6.43
N ASN A 146 4.71 -14.05 6.29
CA ASN A 146 5.55 -13.65 7.42
C ASN A 146 5.60 -12.13 7.57
N GLY A 147 5.37 -11.37 6.48
CA GLY A 147 5.39 -9.92 6.48
C GLY A 147 5.70 -9.34 5.10
N ALA A 148 5.70 -8.01 5.02
CA ALA A 148 6.14 -7.25 3.86
C ALA A 148 6.93 -6.02 4.28
N ALA A 149 7.88 -5.60 3.45
CA ALA A 149 8.58 -4.33 3.53
C ALA A 149 8.24 -3.47 2.30
N THR A 150 8.28 -2.15 2.43
CA THR A 150 8.09 -1.24 1.29
C THR A 150 9.00 -0.01 1.38
N SER A 151 9.23 0.66 0.25
CA SER A 151 9.92 1.95 0.18
C SER A 151 9.10 3.08 0.81
N ASP A 152 9.74 4.21 1.12
CA ASP A 152 9.08 5.35 1.79
C ASP A 152 7.96 5.97 0.95
N ASP A 153 8.03 5.86 -0.37
CA ASP A 153 7.02 6.32 -1.33
C ASP A 153 5.94 5.25 -1.63
N GLU A 154 5.96 4.13 -0.91
CA GLU A 154 5.00 3.03 -1.04
C GLU A 154 4.97 2.41 -2.45
N SER A 155 6.11 2.41 -3.17
CA SER A 155 6.19 1.96 -4.58
C SER A 155 6.83 0.58 -4.73
N ASP A 156 7.91 0.29 -4.01
CA ASP A 156 8.61 -1.00 -4.04
C ASP A 156 8.14 -1.87 -2.87
N TYR A 157 7.67 -3.09 -3.12
CA TYR A 157 7.23 -4.02 -2.07
C TYR A 157 8.07 -5.29 -2.10
N ILE A 158 8.53 -5.73 -0.93
CA ILE A 158 9.20 -7.01 -0.73
C ILE A 158 8.32 -7.88 0.17
N PHE A 159 7.97 -9.08 -0.30
CA PHE A 159 7.11 -10.00 0.43
C PHE A 159 7.91 -11.16 1.03
N HIS A 160 7.61 -11.47 2.29
CA HIS A 160 8.22 -12.55 3.05
C HIS A 160 7.19 -13.66 3.29
N VAL A 161 7.49 -14.87 2.84
CA VAL A 161 6.66 -16.06 3.05
C VAL A 161 7.50 -17.22 3.58
N SER A 162 6.92 -18.02 4.47
CA SER A 162 7.63 -19.09 5.20
C SER A 162 8.13 -20.24 4.32
N ASN A 163 7.53 -20.43 3.15
CA ASN A 163 7.86 -21.52 2.23
C ASN A 163 8.88 -21.12 1.15
N ARG A 164 9.55 -19.96 1.29
CA ARG A 164 10.57 -19.51 0.33
C ARG A 164 11.84 -19.08 1.05
N GLN A 165 12.97 -19.46 0.46
CA GLN A 165 14.29 -19.06 0.94
C GLN A 165 14.70 -17.66 0.47
N LYS A 166 14.24 -17.23 -0.72
CA LYS A 166 14.52 -15.90 -1.28
C LYS A 166 13.28 -15.02 -1.21
N THR A 167 13.50 -13.75 -0.86
CA THR A 167 12.46 -12.72 -0.90
C THR A 167 12.24 -12.24 -2.33
N SER A 168 11.00 -11.87 -2.60
CA SER A 168 10.59 -11.38 -3.90
C SER A 168 9.44 -10.40 -3.75
N GLY A 169 9.23 -9.59 -4.76
CA GLY A 169 8.45 -8.38 -4.60
C GLY A 169 7.88 -7.83 -5.90
N ILE A 170 7.16 -6.72 -5.76
CA ILE A 170 6.57 -5.99 -6.87
C ILE A 170 6.84 -4.50 -6.70
N LEU A 171 7.37 -3.89 -7.74
CA LEU A 171 7.51 -2.44 -7.87
C LEU A 171 6.30 -1.90 -8.65
N PHE A 172 5.64 -0.89 -8.09
CA PHE A 172 4.54 -0.18 -8.69
C PHE A 172 4.92 1.25 -9.03
N HIS A 173 4.17 1.89 -9.91
CA HIS A 173 4.13 3.34 -9.94
C HIS A 173 3.60 3.87 -8.60
N ALA A 174 4.14 4.98 -8.08
CA ALA A 174 3.80 5.49 -6.73
C ALA A 174 2.28 5.68 -6.49
N SER A 175 1.53 6.12 -7.52
CA SER A 175 0.07 6.25 -7.41
C SER A 175 -0.65 4.90 -7.24
N ILE A 176 -0.13 3.85 -7.87
CA ILE A 176 -0.69 2.49 -7.80
C ILE A 176 -0.26 1.83 -6.49
N GLY A 177 1.00 2.01 -6.09
CA GLY A 177 1.57 1.39 -4.90
C GLY A 177 0.82 1.76 -3.63
N ARG A 178 0.44 3.04 -3.47
CA ARG A 178 -0.38 3.46 -2.32
C ARG A 178 -1.77 2.82 -2.30
N GLU A 179 -2.45 2.74 -3.44
CA GLU A 179 -3.75 2.05 -3.54
C GLU A 179 -3.59 0.58 -3.17
N PHE A 180 -2.61 -0.10 -3.78
CA PHE A 180 -2.27 -1.49 -3.48
C PHE A 180 -1.99 -1.71 -1.98
N ASN A 181 -1.25 -0.82 -1.32
CA ASN A 181 -0.94 -0.92 0.10
C ASN A 181 -2.21 -1.01 0.97
N ARG A 182 -3.16 -0.11 0.69
CA ARG A 182 -4.42 -0.04 1.46
C ARG A 182 -5.27 -1.28 1.20
N PHE A 183 -5.33 -1.75 -0.04
CA PHE A 183 -6.01 -3.01 -0.37
C PHE A 183 -5.32 -4.22 0.29
N LEU A 184 -4.00 -4.32 0.25
CA LEU A 184 -3.23 -5.40 0.85
C LEU A 184 -3.47 -5.51 2.36
N ALA A 185 -3.51 -4.38 3.07
CA ALA A 185 -3.81 -4.37 4.50
C ALA A 185 -5.19 -4.96 4.81
N GLN A 186 -6.21 -4.64 4.00
CA GLN A 186 -7.55 -5.19 4.19
C GLN A 186 -7.67 -6.65 3.73
N ALA A 187 -6.92 -7.05 2.70
CA ALA A 187 -6.84 -8.44 2.27
C ALA A 187 -6.30 -9.34 3.38
N ILE A 188 -5.24 -8.90 4.06
CA ILE A 188 -4.64 -9.65 5.17
C ILE A 188 -5.58 -9.66 6.38
N ASN A 189 -6.25 -8.55 6.70
CA ASN A 189 -7.29 -8.52 7.73
C ASN A 189 -8.42 -9.52 7.43
N ALA A 190 -8.87 -9.61 6.17
CA ALA A 190 -9.86 -10.58 5.75
C ALA A 190 -9.36 -12.03 5.90
N ALA A 191 -8.09 -12.29 5.57
CA ALA A 191 -7.48 -13.61 5.72
C ALA A 191 -7.33 -14.04 7.19
N GLU A 192 -7.08 -13.09 8.10
CA GLU A 192 -6.91 -13.35 9.54
C GLU A 192 -8.24 -13.46 10.29
N ASN A 193 -9.18 -12.55 10.02
CA ASN A 193 -10.40 -12.35 10.81
C ASN A 193 -11.70 -12.62 10.04
N GLY A 194 -11.60 -13.04 8.77
CA GLY A 194 -12.72 -13.25 7.87
C GLY A 194 -13.13 -11.99 7.10
N ILE A 195 -13.71 -12.19 5.91
CA ILE A 195 -14.06 -11.11 4.96
C ILE A 195 -15.02 -10.07 5.58
N GLU A 196 -15.97 -10.51 6.41
CA GLU A 196 -16.96 -9.63 7.05
C GLU A 196 -16.35 -8.62 8.03
N SER A 197 -15.17 -8.94 8.59
CA SER A 197 -14.47 -8.06 9.55
C SER A 197 -13.95 -6.76 8.93
N VAL A 198 -13.81 -6.71 7.60
CA VAL A 198 -13.20 -5.58 6.89
C VAL A 198 -14.11 -4.36 6.82
N LEU A 199 -15.42 -4.53 6.59
CA LEU A 199 -16.32 -3.38 6.43
C LEU A 199 -16.42 -2.50 7.69
N PRO A 200 -16.50 -3.03 8.93
CA PRO A 200 -16.39 -2.23 10.14
C PRO A 200 -15.08 -1.43 10.21
N VAL A 201 -13.95 -2.07 9.90
CA VAL A 201 -12.62 -1.44 9.90
C VAL A 201 -12.55 -0.29 8.89
N VAL A 202 -13.03 -0.51 7.66
CA VAL A 202 -13.07 0.52 6.63
C VAL A 202 -13.98 1.69 7.03
N LYS A 203 -15.12 1.42 7.66
CA LYS A 203 -16.02 2.47 8.18
C LYS A 203 -15.35 3.33 9.24
N GLU A 204 -14.60 2.73 10.17
CA GLU A 204 -13.85 3.48 11.18
C GLU A 204 -12.75 4.33 10.56
N HIS A 205 -11.99 3.77 9.60
CA HIS A 205 -10.97 4.53 8.87
C HIS A 205 -11.55 5.73 8.13
N MET A 206 -12.67 5.56 7.44
CA MET A 206 -13.34 6.69 6.79
C MET A 206 -13.82 7.74 7.80
N ALA A 207 -14.28 7.33 8.98
CA ALA A 207 -14.67 8.27 10.04
C ALA A 207 -13.48 9.03 10.62
N ALA A 208 -12.32 8.37 10.78
CA ALA A 208 -11.07 9.01 11.18
C ALA A 208 -10.57 9.98 10.11
N LEU A 209 -10.53 9.56 8.84
CA LEU A 209 -10.14 10.41 7.71
C LEU A 209 -10.98 11.67 7.63
N LYS A 210 -12.30 11.59 7.83
CA LYS A 210 -13.17 12.79 7.86
C LYS A 210 -12.79 13.78 8.96
N LYS A 211 -12.26 13.33 10.09
CA LYS A 211 -11.80 14.22 11.17
C LYS A 211 -10.46 14.88 10.83
N ASP A 212 -9.64 14.19 10.05
CA ASP A 212 -8.30 14.61 9.64
C ASP A 212 -8.31 15.42 8.32
N GLU A 213 -9.49 15.84 7.85
CA GLU A 213 -9.62 16.71 6.68
C GLU A 213 -8.80 17.99 6.89
N PRO A 214 -7.85 18.30 5.98
CA PRO A 214 -7.05 19.50 6.08
C PRO A 214 -7.94 20.75 6.14
N LYS A 215 -7.59 21.70 7.01
CA LYS A 215 -8.33 22.95 7.14
C LYS A 215 -7.72 24.03 6.26
N MET A 216 -8.56 24.75 5.54
CA MET A 216 -8.13 25.85 4.69
C MET A 216 -7.40 26.92 5.52
N PRO A 217 -6.23 27.42 5.07
CA PRO A 217 -5.50 28.44 5.81
C PRO A 217 -6.31 29.74 5.86
N VAL A 218 -6.39 30.34 7.06
CA VAL A 218 -7.03 31.65 7.25
C VAL A 218 -6.18 32.70 6.53
N ARG A 219 -6.77 33.42 5.58
CA ARG A 219 -6.11 34.55 4.92
C ARG A 219 -6.01 35.71 5.92
N THR A 220 -4.80 35.94 6.44
CA THR A 220 -4.42 37.18 7.16
C THR A 220 -4.02 38.27 6.19
#